data_AF-A0A084Y2T6-F1
#
_entry.id   AF-A0A084Y2T6-F1
#
_cell.length_a   1.000
_cell.length_b   1.000
_cell.length_c   1.000
_cell.angle_alpha   90.00
_cell.angle_beta   90.00
_cell.angle_gamma   90.00
#
_symmetry.space_group_name_H-M   'P 1'
#
loop_
_entity.id
_entity.type
_entity.pdbx_description
1 polymer ?
#
loop_
_entity_poly.entity_id
_entity_poly.type
_entity_poly.pdbx_seq_one_letter_code
_entity_poly.pdbx_strand_id
1 'polypeptide(L)' 'MVLARLAVDRRAQGIKLGAALLQDAVNRAVVVSQNAGVRALLVHAIHDQARQFYEHYGFRASPAHPMTLMLRLSSGKL' A
#
# COMPACT_ATOMS: atom_id res chain seq x y z
N MET A 1 2.37 -0.78 10.31
CA MET A 1 3.52 -1.29 9.51
C MET A 1 3.74 -0.32 8.36
N VAL A 2 4.97 -0.19 7.86
CA VAL A 2 5.30 0.75 6.77
C VAL A 2 5.76 -0.04 5.53
N LEU A 3 5.15 0.22 4.38
CA LEU A 3 5.69 -0.18 3.08
C LEU A 3 6.68 0.91 2.65
N ALA A 4 7.97 0.67 2.91
CA ALA A 4 8.99 1.69 2.72
C ALA A 4 9.25 2.01 1.23
N ARG A 5 9.22 0.99 0.35
CA ARG A 5 9.50 1.13 -1.07
C ARG A 5 8.64 0.17 -1.89
N LEU A 6 8.20 0.65 -3.04
CA LEU A 6 7.56 -0.12 -4.10
C LEU A 6 7.99 0.51 -5.42
N ALA A 7 8.54 -0.30 -6.32
CA ALA A 7 8.97 0.15 -7.64
C ALA A 7 8.81 -0.98 -8.66
N VAL A 8 8.64 -0.59 -9.92
CA VAL A 8 8.58 -1.49 -11.07
C VAL A 8 9.52 -0.93 -12.13
N ASP A 9 10.34 -1.81 -12.73
CA ASP A 9 11.21 -1.44 -13.84
C ASP A 9 10.40 -0.83 -14.99
N ARG A 10 10.95 0.19 -15.66
CA ARG A 10 10.25 0.92 -16.73
C ARG A 10 9.74 0.02 -17.85
N ARG A 11 10.46 -1.05 -18.18
CA ARG A 11 10.08 -2.01 -19.24
C ARG A 11 8.93 -2.94 -18.81
N ALA A 12 8.66 -3.03 -17.52
CA ALA A 12 7.63 -3.87 -16.91
C ALA A 12 6.46 -3.06 -16.34
N GLN A 13 6.38 -1.75 -16.64
CA GLN A 13 5.23 -0.92 -16.28
C GLN A 13 4.05 -1.18 -17.23
N GLY A 14 2.84 -0.81 -16.82
CA GLY A 14 1.62 -0.96 -17.63
C GLY A 14 1.01 -2.37 -17.64
N ILE A 15 1.73 -3.40 -17.21
CA ILE A 15 1.25 -4.80 -17.17
C ILE A 15 0.73 -5.25 -15.80
N LYS A 16 0.29 -4.30 -14.96
CA LYS A 16 -0.23 -4.54 -13.59
C LYS A 16 0.75 -5.18 -12.60
N LEU A 17 2.04 -5.25 -12.91
CA LEU A 17 3.04 -5.82 -12.00
C LEU A 17 3.11 -5.07 -10.65
N GLY A 18 2.99 -3.73 -10.67
CA GLY A 18 2.96 -2.94 -9.43
C GLY A 18 1.78 -3.28 -8.52
N ALA A 19 0.62 -3.61 -9.11
CA ALA A 19 -0.57 -4.04 -8.38
C ALA A 19 -0.36 -5.41 -7.73
N ALA A 20 0.24 -6.35 -8.47
CA ALA A 20 0.55 -7.68 -7.95
C ALA A 20 1.56 -7.63 -6.78
N LEU A 21 2.60 -6.80 -6.91
CA LEU A 21 3.57 -6.56 -5.83
C LEU A 21 2.92 -5.91 -4.61
N LEU A 22 2.04 -4.93 -4.81
CA LEU A 22 1.29 -4.31 -3.72
C LEU A 22 0.38 -5.32 -3.02
N GLN A 23 -0.31 -6.17 -3.77
CA GLN A 23 -1.17 -7.22 -3.21
C GLN A 23 -0.38 -8.22 -2.37
N ASP A 24 0.78 -8.68 -2.85
CA ASP A 24 1.67 -9.55 -2.08
C ASP A 24 2.12 -8.87 -0.76
N ALA A 25 2.51 -7.59 -0.83
CA ALA A 25 2.91 -6.83 0.35
C ALA A 25 1.76 -6.68 1.37
N VAL A 26 0.53 -6.44 0.90
CA VAL A 26 -0.67 -6.37 1.75
C VAL A 26 -0.97 -7.73 2.39
N ASN A 27 -0.90 -8.82 1.64
CA ASN A 27 -1.13 -10.17 2.17
C ASN A 27 -0.11 -10.50 3.28
N ARG A 28 1.17 -10.19 3.08
CA ARG A 28 2.20 -10.32 4.12
C ARG A 28 1.90 -9.45 5.34
N ALA A 29 1.44 -8.22 5.13
CA ALA A 29 1.03 -7.33 6.21
C ALA A 29 -0.12 -7.90 7.05
N VAL A 30 -1.11 -8.51 6.40
CA VAL A 30 -2.25 -9.16 7.06
C VAL A 30 -1.77 -10.33 7.92
N VAL A 31 -0.91 -11.20 7.38
CA VAL A 31 -0.34 -12.33 8.16
C VAL A 31 0.41 -11.83 9.40
N VAL A 32 1.23 -10.79 9.25
CA VAL A 32 1.92 -10.17 10.40
C VAL A 32 0.92 -9.58 11.41
N SER A 33 -0.15 -8.94 10.94
CA SER A 33 -1.18 -8.33 11.81
C SER A 33 -1.96 -9.32 12.68
N GLN A 34 -1.95 -10.61 12.33
CA GLN A 34 -2.59 -11.65 13.14
C GLN A 34 -1.78 -12.00 14.40
N ASN A 35 -0.47 -11.75 14.37
CA ASN A 35 0.46 -12.12 15.44
C ASN A 35 1.08 -10.90 16.14
N ALA A 36 0.93 -9.71 15.57
CA ALA A 36 1.44 -8.45 16.12
C ALA A 36 0.37 -7.35 16.00
N GLY A 37 0.39 -6.38 16.92
CA GLY A 37 -0.54 -5.25 16.96
C GLY A 37 -0.38 -4.26 15.80
N VAL A 38 -0.75 -4.68 14.58
CA VAL A 38 -0.66 -3.90 13.35
C VAL A 38 -2.05 -3.62 12.81
N ARG A 39 -2.47 -2.36 12.80
CA ARG A 39 -3.82 -1.96 12.36
C ARG A 39 -3.91 -1.46 10.92
N ALA A 40 -2.77 -1.03 10.36
CA ALA A 40 -2.71 -0.46 9.03
C ALA A 40 -1.33 -0.64 8.39
N LEU A 41 -1.33 -0.65 7.07
CA LEU A 41 -0.16 -0.48 6.22
C LEU A 41 -0.07 1.00 5.81
N LEU A 42 1.06 1.64 6.12
CA LEU A 42 1.32 3.04 5.80
C LEU A 42 2.28 3.13 4.61
N VAL A 43 2.06 4.13 3.77
CA VAL A 43 2.97 4.54 2.68
C VAL A 43 3.18 6.04 2.72
N HIS A 44 4.37 6.47 2.36
CA HIS A 44 4.63 7.86 1.99
C HIS A 44 4.82 7.91 0.47
N ALA A 45 3.84 8.44 -0.24
CA ALA A 45 3.91 8.58 -1.68
C ALA A 45 4.95 9.64 -2.05
N ILE A 46 5.75 9.37 -3.07
CA ILE A 46 6.84 10.25 -3.52
C ILE A 46 6.37 11.36 -4.48
N HIS A 47 5.18 11.22 -5.08
CA HIS A 47 4.55 12.20 -5.97
C HIS A 47 3.06 11.86 -6.19
N ASP A 48 2.29 12.76 -6.79
CA ASP A 48 0.84 12.60 -6.95
C ASP A 48 0.42 11.35 -7.72
N GLN A 49 1.14 10.96 -8.77
CA GLN A 49 0.82 9.72 -9.47
C GLN A 49 0.94 8.48 -8.57
N ALA A 50 1.90 8.46 -7.63
CA ALA A 50 2.04 7.38 -6.67
C ALA A 50 0.91 7.43 -5.62
N ARG A 51 0.53 8.64 -5.17
CA ARG A 51 -0.63 8.86 -4.29
C ARG A 51 -1.90 8.29 -4.92
N GLN A 52 -2.20 8.67 -6.16
CA GLN A 52 -3.36 8.18 -6.92
C GLN A 52 -3.32 6.67 -7.13
N PHE A 53 -2.14 6.09 -7.40
CA PHE A 53 -1.97 4.64 -7.47
C PHE A 53 -2.39 3.97 -6.15
N TYR A 54 -1.93 4.45 -5.00
CA TYR A 54 -2.32 3.87 -3.71
C TYR A 54 -3.80 4.12 -3.39
N GLU A 55 -4.35 5.30 -3.67
CA GLU A 55 -5.77 5.62 -3.49
C GLU A 55 -6.67 4.69 -4.33
N HIS A 56 -6.26 4.38 -5.56
CA HIS A 56 -6.95 3.43 -6.42
C HIS A 56 -7.06 2.02 -5.81
N TYR A 57 -6.09 1.62 -4.99
CA TYR A 57 -6.10 0.34 -4.25
C TYR A 57 -6.64 0.45 -2.82
N GLY A 58 -7.39 1.51 -2.52
CA GLY A 58 -8.13 1.63 -1.26
C GLY A 58 -7.35 2.23 -0.10
N PHE A 59 -6.12 2.71 -0.32
CA PHE A 59 -5.45 3.54 0.66
C PHE A 59 -6.18 4.88 0.81
N ARG A 60 -6.21 5.42 2.03
CA ARG A 60 -6.80 6.74 2.30
C ARG A 60 -5.71 7.70 2.76
N ALA A 61 -5.69 8.89 2.19
CA ALA A 61 -4.79 9.95 2.60
C ALA A 61 -5.04 10.36 4.05
N SER A 62 -3.97 10.67 4.78
CA SER A 62 -4.04 11.24 6.12
C SER A 62 -4.59 12.68 6.04
N PRO A 63 -5.54 13.06 6.92
CA PRO A 63 -6.02 14.45 7.01
C PRO A 63 -4.89 15.43 7.34
N ALA A 64 -3.86 14.97 8.06
CA ALA A 64 -2.75 15.82 8.44
C ALA A 64 -1.74 15.99 7.30
N HIS A 65 -1.45 14.92 6.55
CA HIS A 65 -0.36 14.85 5.57
C HIS A 65 -0.82 14.09 4.33
N PRO A 66 -1.28 14.77 3.24
CA PRO A 66 -1.92 14.12 2.09
C PRO A 66 -1.07 13.09 1.35
N MET A 67 0.27 13.20 1.42
CA MET A 67 1.20 12.24 0.82
C MET A 67 1.44 11.00 1.69
N THR A 68 0.96 10.99 2.93
CA THR A 68 0.97 9.83 3.80
C THR A 68 -0.39 9.15 3.70
N LEU A 69 -0.42 7.91 3.20
CA LEU A 69 -1.64 7.14 3.04
C LEU A 69 -1.64 5.89 3.90
N MET A 70 -2.84 5.44 4.24
CA MET A 70 -3.06 4.29 5.12
C MET A 70 -4.07 3.33 4.50
N LEU A 71 -3.71 2.06 4.45
CA LEU A 71 -4.64 0.96 4.20
C LEU A 71 -4.93 0.27 5.52
N ARG A 72 -6.20 0.27 5.93
CA ARG A 72 -6.62 -0.45 7.13
C ARG A 72 -6.50 -1.95 6.86
N LEU A 73 -5.82 -2.66 7.75
CA LEU A 73 -5.79 -4.12 7.72
C LEU A 73 -7.01 -4.59 8.51
N SER A 74 -8.02 -5.11 7.81
CA SER A 74 -9.12 -5.84 8.41
C SER A 74 -8.89 -7.33 8.25
N SER A 75 -9.30 -8.12 9.23
CA SER A 75 -9.28 -9.59 9.16
C SER A 75 -10.27 -10.18 8.13
N GLY A 76 -10.83 -9.37 7.23
CA GLY A 76 -11.77 -9.74 6.17
C GLY A 76 -11.21 -9.39 4.80
N LYS A 77 -11.35 -10.34 3.85
CA LYS A 77 -10.82 -10.30 2.48
C LYS A 77 -11.16 -8.99 1.74
N LEU A 78 -10.19 -8.47 0.99
CA LEU A 78 -10.39 -7.49 -0.09
C LEU A 78 -11.24 -8.08 -1.22
#